data_AF-A0A2A4T635-F1
#
_entry.id   AF-A0A2A4T635-F1
#
_cell.length_a   1.000
_cell.length_b   1.000
_cell.length_c   1.000
_cell.angle_alpha   90.00
_cell.angle_beta   90.00
_cell.angle_gamma   90.00
#
_symmetry.space_group_name_H-M   'P 1'
#
loop_
_entity.id
_entity.type
_entity.pdbx_description
1 polymer ?
#
loop_
_entity_poly.entity_id
_entity_poly.type
_entity_poly.pdbx_seq_one_letter_code
_entity_poly.pdbx_strand_id
1 'polypeptide(L)'
;DDYPDFVAHVAKEVSENPQHKAIILGGSGQGEAMVANRFKNVRAAVWYGGEEIPELSREHNDSNILSIGARFVNEEEAKMAVKKWLYTEFSSEERHLRRIQQF
;
A
#
# COMPACT_ATOMS: atom_id res chain seq x y z
N ASP A 1 16.62 -5.18 10.16
CA ASP A 1 17.35 -5.38 8.91
C ASP A 1 16.78 -6.51 8.05
N ASP A 2 15.96 -7.42 8.59
CA ASP A 2 15.27 -8.43 7.77
C ASP A 2 13.80 -8.07 7.51
N TYR A 3 13.53 -6.90 6.90
CA TYR A 3 12.16 -6.52 6.52
C TYR A 3 11.44 -7.56 5.64
N PRO A 4 12.11 -8.37 4.78
CA PRO A 4 11.39 -9.31 3.93
C PRO A 4 10.54 -10.33 4.68
N ASP A 5 11.00 -10.85 5.82
CA ASP A 5 10.26 -11.88 6.57
C ASP A 5 8.99 -11.29 7.18
N PHE A 6 9.10 -10.12 7.82
CA PHE A 6 7.93 -9.42 8.39
C PHE A 6 6.92 -9.04 7.31
N VAL A 7 7.41 -8.52 6.18
CA VAL A 7 6.54 -8.10 5.08
C VAL A 7 5.90 -9.31 4.39
N ALA A 8 6.62 -10.42 4.23
CA ALA A 8 6.08 -11.65 3.64
C ALA A 8 4.93 -12.21 4.46
N HIS A 9 5.01 -12.17 5.79
CA HIS A 9 3.90 -12.57 6.67
C HIS A 9 2.65 -11.71 6.43
N VAL A 10 2.80 -10.38 6.44
CA VAL A 10 1.69 -9.45 6.20
C VAL A 10 1.11 -9.61 4.79
N ALA A 11 1.97 -9.70 3.78
CA ALA A 11 1.56 -9.85 2.38
C ALA A 11 0.84 -11.18 2.14
N LYS A 12 1.23 -12.26 2.82
CA LYS A 12 0.52 -13.54 2.78
C LYS A 12 -0.92 -13.42 3.30
N GLU A 13 -1.12 -12.79 4.45
CA GLU A 13 -2.47 -12.58 5.02
C GLU A 13 -3.37 -11.74 4.10
N VAL A 14 -2.83 -10.70 3.48
CA VAL A 14 -3.56 -9.88 2.49
C VAL A 14 -3.79 -10.64 1.18
N SER A 15 -2.87 -11.52 0.78
CA SER A 15 -3.00 -12.36 -0.41
C SER A 15 -4.17 -13.35 -0.28
N GLU A 16 -4.31 -13.95 0.90
CA GLU A 16 -5.36 -14.92 1.24
C GLU A 16 -6.72 -14.25 1.45
N ASN A 17 -6.75 -13.03 1.99
CA ASN A 17 -7.94 -12.19 2.04
C ASN A 17 -7.68 -10.78 1.49
N PRO A 18 -7.92 -10.54 0.19
CA PRO A 18 -7.64 -9.25 -0.45
C PRO A 18 -8.47 -8.06 0.06
N GLN A 19 -9.47 -8.32 0.91
CA GLN A 19 -10.24 -7.28 1.62
C GLN A 19 -9.50 -6.74 2.84
N HIS A 20 -8.46 -7.44 3.32
CA HIS A 20 -7.60 -6.93 4.37
C HIS A 20 -6.80 -5.73 3.86
N LYS A 21 -6.58 -4.78 4.78
CA LYS A 21 -5.72 -3.63 4.58
C LYS A 21 -4.53 -3.75 5.51
N ALA A 22 -3.32 -3.45 5.03
CA ALA A 22 -2.13 -3.44 5.87
C ALA A 22 -1.27 -2.18 5.65
N ILE A 23 -0.55 -1.80 6.71
CA ILE A 23 0.47 -0.76 6.68
C ILE A 23 1.81 -1.44 6.97
N ILE A 24 2.81 -1.22 6.12
CA ILE A 24 4.19 -1.68 6.33
C ILE A 24 5.12 -0.46 6.32
N LEU A 25 6.18 -0.50 7.12
CA LEU A 25 7.12 0.61 7.23
C LEU A 25 8.53 0.14 6.94
N GLY A 26 9.27 0.98 6.21
CA GLY A 26 10.63 0.73 5.81
C GLY A 26 11.46 2.00 5.79
N GLY A 27 12.78 1.86 5.62
CA GLY A 27 13.64 3.03 5.42
C GLY A 27 13.17 3.86 4.22
N SER A 28 12.99 3.21 3.08
CA SER A 28 12.43 3.83 1.86
C SER A 28 11.02 3.36 1.51
N GLY A 29 10.55 2.26 2.10
CA GLY A 29 9.27 1.62 1.75
C GLY A 29 9.32 0.87 0.41
N GLN A 30 10.39 1.02 -0.37
CA GLN A 30 10.52 0.41 -1.69
C GLN A 30 10.75 -1.10 -1.59
N GLY A 31 11.72 -1.52 -0.77
CA GLY A 31 12.02 -2.94 -0.59
C GLY A 31 10.82 -3.70 -0.03
N GLU A 32 10.13 -3.09 0.94
CA GLU A 32 8.93 -3.61 1.56
C GLU A 32 7.81 -3.79 0.52
N ALA A 33 7.52 -2.79 -0.31
CA ALA A 33 6.53 -2.96 -1.38
C ALA A 33 6.95 -3.98 -2.45
N MET A 34 8.25 -4.06 -2.79
CA MET A 34 8.77 -5.06 -3.73
C MET A 34 8.60 -6.48 -3.22
N VAL A 35 8.74 -6.73 -1.91
CA VAL A 35 8.47 -8.03 -1.30
C VAL A 35 6.97 -8.31 -1.31
N ALA A 36 6.16 -7.34 -0.85
CA ALA A 36 4.71 -7.49 -0.75
C ALA A 36 4.04 -7.80 -2.09
N ASN A 37 4.42 -7.07 -3.16
CA ASN A 37 3.84 -7.24 -4.49
C ASN A 37 4.22 -8.55 -5.20
N ARG A 38 5.07 -9.40 -4.61
CA ARG A 38 5.31 -10.77 -5.13
C ARG A 38 4.16 -11.72 -4.79
N PHE A 39 3.30 -11.35 -3.85
CA PHE A 39 2.18 -12.16 -3.44
C PHE A 39 0.96 -11.86 -4.31
N LYS A 40 0.27 -12.91 -4.74
CA LYS A 40 -0.94 -12.79 -5.57
C LYS A 40 -1.98 -11.92 -4.85
N ASN A 41 -2.75 -11.13 -5.60
CA ASN A 41 -3.78 -10.23 -5.09
C ASN A 41 -3.26 -9.05 -4.23
N VAL A 42 -1.96 -8.96 -3.94
CA VAL A 42 -1.40 -7.81 -3.23
C VAL A 42 -1.13 -6.67 -4.20
N ARG A 43 -1.53 -5.47 -3.77
CA ARG A 43 -1.29 -4.20 -4.45
C ARG A 43 -0.74 -3.23 -3.42
N ALA A 44 0.56 -3.28 -3.19
CA ALA A 44 1.28 -2.41 -2.28
C ALA A 44 1.70 -1.11 -3.00
N ALA A 45 1.25 0.02 -2.47
CA ALA A 45 1.66 1.35 -2.91
C ALA A 45 2.75 1.89 -2.00
N VAL A 46 3.85 2.40 -2.56
CA VAL A 46 4.88 3.10 -1.77
C VAL A 46 4.49 4.55 -1.61
N TRP A 47 4.56 5.05 -0.38
CA TRP A 47 4.38 6.45 -0.05
C TRP A 47 5.55 6.95 0.79
N TYR A 48 6.16 8.04 0.34
CA TYR A 48 7.31 8.68 0.99
C TYR A 48 7.17 10.22 0.95
N GLY A 49 5.93 10.71 0.86
CA GLY A 49 5.59 12.12 0.69
C GLY A 49 4.57 12.35 -0.44
N GLY A 50 3.99 13.55 -0.47
CA GLY A 50 2.92 13.91 -1.40
C GLY A 50 1.53 13.64 -0.81
N GLU A 51 0.74 14.70 -0.67
CA GLU A 51 -0.50 14.69 0.12
C GLU A 51 -1.65 13.88 -0.53
N GLU A 52 -1.69 13.82 -1.86
CA GLU A 52 -2.76 13.17 -2.64
C GLU A 52 -2.49 11.68 -2.87
N ILE A 53 -1.23 11.26 -2.83
CA ILE A 53 -0.80 9.90 -3.19
C ILE A 53 -1.51 8.81 -2.36
N PRO A 54 -1.70 8.94 -1.02
CA PRO A 54 -2.41 7.94 -0.25
C PRO A 54 -3.85 7.72 -0.75
N GLU A 55 -4.58 8.80 -1.08
CA GLU A 55 -5.95 8.74 -1.58
C GLU A 55 -5.98 8.14 -3.00
N LEU A 56 -5.17 8.67 -3.91
CA LEU A 56 -5.10 8.20 -5.30
C LEU A 56 -4.70 6.71 -5.37
N SER A 57 -3.82 6.26 -4.48
CA SER A 57 -3.43 4.84 -4.43
C SER A 57 -4.58 3.91 -4.05
N ARG A 58 -5.54 4.38 -3.23
CA ARG A 58 -6.77 3.64 -2.91
C ARG A 58 -7.81 3.79 -4.00
N GLU A 59 -8.09 5.03 -4.39
CA GLU A 59 -9.15 5.38 -5.30
C GLU A 59 -8.94 4.76 -6.69
N HIS A 60 -7.69 4.77 -7.19
CA HIS A 60 -7.39 4.34 -8.56
C HIS A 60 -6.92 2.89 -8.65
N ASN A 61 -6.17 2.42 -7.66
CA ASN A 61 -5.49 1.11 -7.73
C ASN A 61 -6.05 0.10 -6.73
N ASP A 62 -7.03 0.50 -5.90
CA ASP A 62 -7.53 -0.30 -4.78
C ASP A 62 -6.37 -0.90 -3.97
N SER A 63 -5.30 -0.14 -3.72
CA SER A 63 -4.11 -0.66 -3.03
C SER A 63 -4.49 -1.22 -1.66
N ASN A 64 -4.15 -2.47 -1.37
CA ASN A 64 -4.49 -3.12 -0.10
C ASN A 64 -3.33 -3.12 0.90
N ILE A 65 -2.16 -2.62 0.49
CA ILE A 65 -1.05 -2.33 1.39
C ILE A 65 -0.51 -0.92 1.12
N LEU A 66 -0.29 -0.13 2.17
CA LEU A 66 0.48 1.11 2.12
C LEU A 66 1.87 0.87 2.70
N SER A 67 2.90 1.06 1.88
CA SER A 67 4.30 0.95 2.29
C SER A 67 4.89 2.34 2.53
N ILE A 68 5.25 2.64 3.77
CA ILE A 68 5.70 3.98 4.18
C ILE A 68 7.23 4.04 4.19
N GLY A 69 7.80 4.97 3.43
CA GLY A 69 9.21 5.34 3.47
C GLY A 69 9.51 6.25 4.65
N ALA A 70 9.73 5.64 5.83
CA ALA A 70 9.82 6.33 7.11
C ALA A 70 11.01 7.31 7.25
N ARG A 71 12.02 7.25 6.37
CA ARG A 71 13.12 8.23 6.36
C ARG A 71 12.77 9.55 5.68
N PHE A 72 11.64 9.61 4.97
CA PHE A 72 11.29 10.74 4.10
C PHE A 72 10.13 11.59 4.63
N VAL A 73 9.50 11.15 5.71
CA VAL A 73 8.30 11.78 6.27
C VAL A 73 8.41 11.84 7.79
N ASN A 74 7.74 12.80 8.38
CA ASN A 74 7.56 12.85 9.83
C ASN A 74 6.34 12.05 10.29
N GLU A 75 6.21 11.87 11.61
CA GLU A 75 5.14 11.07 12.21
C GLU A 75 3.73 11.62 11.90
N GLU A 76 3.55 12.94 11.90
CA GLU A 76 2.25 13.57 11.64
C GLU A 76 1.84 13.40 10.17
N GLU A 77 2.80 13.54 9.23
CA GLU A 77 2.58 13.21 7.82
C GLU A 77 2.20 11.74 7.65
N ALA A 78 2.89 10.82 8.33
CA ALA A 78 2.59 9.39 8.26
C ALA A 78 1.19 9.07 8.81
N LYS A 79 0.80 9.65 9.95
CA LYS A 79 -0.56 9.49 10.50
C LYS A 79 -1.62 10.03 9.55
N MET A 80 -1.38 11.19 8.95
CA MET A 80 -2.27 11.79 7.96
C MET A 80 -2.44 10.87 6.75
N ALA A 81 -1.34 10.36 6.19
CA ALA A 81 -1.37 9.46 5.05
C ALA A 81 -2.09 8.13 5.35
N VAL A 82 -1.80 7.52 6.49
CA VAL A 82 -2.50 6.31 6.95
C VAL A 82 -3.99 6.57 7.09
N LYS A 83 -4.39 7.70 7.69
CA LYS A 83 -5.80 8.07 7.84
C LYS A 83 -6.48 8.20 6.48
N LYS A 84 -5.92 9.01 5.58
CA LYS A 84 -6.44 9.19 4.22
C LYS A 84 -6.59 7.83 3.52
N TRP A 85 -5.53 7.04 3.46
CA TRP A 85 -5.54 5.73 2.82
C TRP A 85 -6.54 4.73 3.44
N LEU A 86 -6.71 4.73 4.77
CA LEU A 86 -7.67 3.83 5.41
C LEU A 86 -9.11 4.17 5.06
N TYR A 87 -9.44 5.46 5.01
CA TYR A 87 -10.81 5.95 4.81
C TYR A 87 -11.18 6.22 3.34
N THR A 88 -10.22 6.31 2.43
CA THR A 88 -10.52 6.42 0.99
C THR A 88 -11.05 5.09 0.45
N GLU A 89 -12.25 5.17 -0.13
CA GLU A 89 -12.88 4.06 -0.85
C GLU A 89 -12.31 3.94 -2.27
N PHE A 90 -12.38 2.74 -2.82
CA PHE A 90 -12.03 2.51 -4.22
C PHE A 90 -13.14 3.06 -5.11
N SER A 91 -12.81 3.88 -6.11
CA SER A 91 -13.85 4.56 -6.90
C SER A 91 -14.69 3.63 -7.77
N SER A 92 -14.19 2.42 -8.04
CA SER A 92 -14.87 1.42 -8.89
C SER A 92 -15.18 1.90 -10.31
N GLU A 93 -14.53 2.99 -10.75
CA GLU A 93 -14.64 3.48 -12.12
C GLU A 93 -14.16 2.42 -13.11
N GLU A 94 -14.84 2.31 -14.25
CA GLU A 94 -14.56 1.30 -15.28
C GLU A 94 -13.08 1.29 -15.71
N ARG A 95 -12.48 2.49 -15.86
CA ARG A 95 -11.06 2.62 -16.23
C ARG A 95 -10.10 2.05 -15.17
N HIS A 96 -10.45 2.11 -13.89
CA HIS A 96 -9.64 1.61 -12.78
C HIS A 96 -9.77 0.10 -12.66
N LEU A 97 -11.00 -0.42 -12.71
CA LEU A 97 -11.27 -1.86 -12.76
C LEU A 97 -10.53 -2.53 -13.92
N ARG A 98 -10.62 -1.96 -15.12
CA ARG A 98 -9.95 -2.48 -16.31
C ARG A 98 -8.43 -2.54 -16.13
N ARG A 99 -7.81 -1.53 -15.49
CA ARG A 99 -6.37 -1.51 -15.25
C ARG A 99 -5.95 -2.55 -14.21
N ILE A 100 -6.69 -2.67 -13.12
CA ILE A 100 -6.42 -3.68 -12.06
C ILE A 100 -6.49 -5.11 -12.62
N GLN A 101 -7.29 -5.37 -13.65
CA GLN A 101 -7.34 -6.68 -14.30
C GLN A 101 -6.15 -6.97 -15.24
N GLN A 102 -5.29 -5.99 -15.54
CA GLN A 102 -4.17 -6.12 -16.48
C GLN A 102 -2.83 -6.49 -15.81
N PHE A 103 -2.72 -6.35 -14.50
CA PHE A 103 -1.52 -6.69 -13.74
C PHE A 103 -1.86 -7.69 -12.64
#